data_AF-A0A256LFJ6-F1
#
_entry.id   AF-A0A256LFJ6-F1
#
_cell.length_a   1.000
_cell.length_b   1.000
_cell.length_c   1.000
_cell.angle_alpha   90.00
_cell.angle_beta   90.00
_cell.angle_gamma   90.00
#
_symmetry.space_group_name_H-M   'P 1'
#
loop_
_entity.id
_entity.type
_entity.pdbx_description
1 polymer ?
#
loop_
_entity_poly.entity_id
_entity_poly.type
_entity_poly.pdbx_seq_one_letter_code
_entity_poly.pdbx_strand_id
1 'polypeptide(L)'
;MERKLTTKQKIFCDEYIKSGNAKEAAIKAGYSPKTAKSIGQENLTKPDLKAYIDAKMAEIESHKIADAKEVLEFYTKVLRDEVVEEVPMSTADDVVVIKKKPSFKDKITASKEIMKRYPLVDPIEKQKLQKLIADTRISEAKATVAERLGSENTEQLDDLINKLVGEEKKDGTRSDPNS
;
A
#
# COMPACT_ATOMS: atom_id res chain seq x y z
N MET A 1 -13.41 9.61 25.01
CA MET A 1 -12.58 8.67 25.80
C MET A 1 -12.64 7.32 25.11
N GLU A 2 -11.52 6.83 24.56
CA GLU A 2 -11.44 5.45 24.07
C GLU A 2 -11.67 4.49 25.24
N ARG A 3 -12.70 3.63 25.13
CA ARG A 3 -12.93 2.58 26.14
C ARG A 3 -12.01 1.41 25.84
N LYS A 4 -11.01 1.22 26.70
CA LYS A 4 -10.10 0.08 26.63
C LYS A 4 -10.87 -1.23 26.88
N LEU A 5 -10.73 -2.21 25.99
CA LEU A 5 -11.37 -3.52 26.15
C LEU A 5 -10.95 -4.20 27.45
N THR A 6 -11.94 -4.75 28.16
CA THR A 6 -11.71 -5.60 29.34
C THR A 6 -11.11 -6.96 28.93
N THR A 7 -10.47 -7.65 29.88
CA THR A 7 -9.88 -8.98 29.64
C THR A 7 -10.89 -9.98 29.10
N LYS A 8 -12.13 -10.00 29.64
CA LYS A 8 -13.19 -10.89 29.15
C LYS A 8 -13.62 -10.57 27.71
N GLN A 9 -13.68 -9.30 27.34
CA GLN A 9 -14.02 -8.89 25.98
C GLN A 9 -12.91 -9.25 24.99
N LYS A 10 -11.64 -9.14 25.39
CA LYS A 10 -10.50 -9.59 24.56
C LYS A 10 -10.56 -11.09 24.31
N ILE A 11 -10.72 -11.90 25.36
CA ILE A 11 -10.84 -13.37 25.23
C ILE A 11 -12.04 -13.72 24.33
N PHE A 12 -13.18 -13.01 24.46
CA PHE A 12 -14.32 -13.19 23.57
C PHE A 12 -13.95 -12.92 22.12
N CYS A 13 -13.31 -11.79 21.82
CA CYS A 13 -12.90 -11.46 20.46
C CYS A 13 -11.92 -12.50 19.88
N ASP A 14 -10.91 -12.90 20.66
CA ASP A 14 -9.91 -13.88 20.21
C ASP A 14 -10.54 -15.25 19.93
N GLU A 15 -11.47 -15.72 20.77
CA GLU A 15 -12.19 -16.99 20.55
C GLU A 15 -13.20 -16.90 19.40
N TYR A 16 -13.80 -15.74 19.18
CA TYR A 16 -14.69 -15.49 18.05
C TYR A 16 -13.91 -15.52 16.72
N ILE A 17 -12.73 -14.91 16.66
CA ILE A 17 -11.84 -14.94 15.49
C ILE A 17 -11.48 -16.39 15.11
N LYS A 18 -11.23 -17.26 16.09
CA LYS A 18 -10.88 -18.67 15.85
C LYS A 18 -12.06 -19.51 15.36
N SER A 19 -13.25 -19.31 15.94
CA SER A 19 -14.39 -20.22 15.79
C SER A 19 -15.51 -19.71 14.88
N GLY A 20 -15.59 -18.40 14.66
CA GLY A 20 -16.74 -17.74 14.03
C GLY A 20 -18.04 -17.84 14.83
N ASN A 21 -18.02 -18.40 16.04
CA ASN A 21 -19.23 -18.71 16.82
C ASN A 21 -19.33 -17.82 18.07
N ALA A 22 -20.25 -16.85 18.03
CA ALA A 22 -20.43 -15.88 19.12
C ALA A 22 -20.86 -16.52 20.46
N LYS A 23 -21.69 -17.58 20.43
CA LYS A 23 -22.12 -18.25 21.65
C LYS A 23 -20.95 -18.99 22.30
N GLU A 24 -20.20 -19.75 21.50
CA GLU A 24 -19.06 -20.52 21.99
C GLU A 24 -17.94 -19.61 22.50
N ALA A 25 -17.64 -18.54 21.75
CA ALA A 25 -16.68 -17.52 22.17
C ALA A 25 -17.07 -16.87 23.50
N ALA A 26 -18.35 -16.58 23.72
CA ALA A 26 -18.83 -16.04 24.98
C ALA A 26 -18.70 -17.03 26.15
N ILE A 27 -18.94 -18.33 25.92
CA ILE A 27 -18.73 -19.36 26.95
C ILE A 27 -17.26 -19.43 27.33
N LYS A 28 -16.35 -19.51 26.35
CA LYS A 28 -14.90 -19.58 26.58
C LYS A 28 -14.33 -18.32 27.22
N ALA A 29 -14.92 -17.16 26.95
CA ALA A 29 -14.60 -15.89 27.61
C ALA A 29 -15.07 -15.77 29.07
N GLY A 30 -15.75 -16.80 29.60
CA GLY A 30 -16.21 -16.83 30.99
C GLY A 30 -17.50 -16.04 31.22
N TYR A 31 -18.38 -15.94 30.22
CA TYR A 31 -19.78 -15.53 30.40
C TYR A 31 -20.66 -16.73 30.76
N SER A 32 -21.79 -16.48 31.43
CA SER A 32 -22.73 -17.53 31.82
C SER A 32 -23.27 -18.28 30.59
N PRO A 33 -23.24 -19.62 30.57
CA PRO A 33 -23.77 -20.40 29.45
C PRO A 33 -25.24 -20.10 29.13
N LYS A 34 -26.03 -19.74 30.15
CA LYS A 34 -27.46 -19.39 30.01
C LYS A 34 -27.67 -18.11 29.18
N THR A 35 -26.73 -17.15 29.27
CA THR A 35 -26.83 -15.85 28.60
C THR A 35 -25.83 -15.66 27.45
N ALA A 36 -24.91 -16.61 27.26
CA ALA A 36 -23.82 -16.53 26.28
C ALA A 36 -24.28 -16.24 24.85
N LYS A 37 -25.45 -16.77 24.42
CA LYS A 37 -26.00 -16.47 23.09
C LYS A 37 -26.35 -14.99 22.93
N SER A 38 -27.04 -14.41 23.91
CA SER A 38 -27.45 -13.00 23.89
C SER A 38 -26.25 -12.07 24.06
N ILE A 39 -25.38 -12.37 25.02
CA ILE A 39 -24.15 -11.60 25.26
C ILE A 39 -23.21 -11.65 24.06
N GLY A 40 -23.07 -12.81 23.40
CA GLY A 40 -22.24 -12.94 22.21
C GLY A 40 -22.71 -12.02 21.08
N GLN A 41 -24.02 -11.97 20.80
CA GLN A 41 -24.58 -11.06 19.80
C GLN A 41 -24.42 -9.59 20.19
N GLU A 42 -24.69 -9.24 21.46
CA GLU A 42 -24.48 -7.88 21.97
C GLU A 42 -23.00 -7.46 21.89
N ASN A 43 -22.06 -8.37 22.14
CA ASN A 43 -20.64 -8.06 22.05
C ASN A 43 -20.18 -7.80 20.61
N LEU A 44 -20.80 -8.42 19.61
CA LEU A 44 -20.51 -8.16 18.20
C LEU A 44 -21.04 -6.80 17.70
N THR A 45 -22.05 -6.22 18.37
CA THR A 45 -22.58 -4.89 18.01
C THR A 45 -21.83 -3.74 18.68
N LYS A 46 -21.00 -4.02 19.69
CA LYS A 46 -20.19 -3.00 20.37
C LYS A 46 -19.06 -2.50 19.45
N PRO A 47 -19.00 -1.19 19.14
CA PRO A 47 -18.00 -0.64 18.22
C PRO A 47 -16.56 -0.98 18.61
N ASP A 48 -16.22 -0.90 19.90
CA ASP A 48 -14.87 -1.18 20.40
C ASP A 48 -14.42 -2.63 20.15
N LEU A 49 -15.34 -3.59 20.27
CA LEU A 49 -15.07 -5.01 20.05
C LEU A 49 -15.00 -5.35 18.58
N LYS A 50 -15.89 -4.76 17.77
CA LYS A 50 -15.84 -4.89 16.32
C LYS A 50 -14.52 -4.35 15.77
N ALA A 51 -14.11 -3.15 16.18
CA ALA A 51 -12.84 -2.56 15.76
C ALA A 51 -11.64 -3.44 16.14
N TYR A 52 -11.64 -4.06 17.34
CA TYR A 52 -10.60 -4.99 17.75
C TYR A 52 -10.59 -6.27 16.89
N ILE A 53 -11.76 -6.85 16.60
CA ILE A 53 -11.88 -8.03 15.74
C ILE A 53 -11.38 -7.71 14.33
N ASP A 54 -11.84 -6.61 13.74
CA ASP A 54 -11.47 -6.17 12.40
C ASP A 54 -9.95 -5.93 12.30
N ALA A 55 -9.35 -5.25 13.29
CA ALA A 55 -7.92 -5.03 13.35
C ALA A 55 -7.11 -6.34 13.43
N LYS A 56 -7.54 -7.29 14.28
CA LYS A 56 -6.88 -8.59 14.41
C LYS A 56 -7.05 -9.48 13.18
N MET A 57 -8.21 -9.44 12.54
CA MET A 57 -8.45 -10.13 11.27
C MET A 57 -7.59 -9.56 10.15
N ALA A 58 -7.44 -8.23 10.08
CA ALA A 58 -6.56 -7.58 9.12
C ALA A 58 -5.08 -7.94 9.37
N GLU A 59 -4.64 -8.01 10.62
CA GLU A 59 -3.30 -8.50 11.00
C GLU A 59 -3.09 -9.95 10.54
N ILE A 60 -4.04 -10.84 10.84
CA ILE A 60 -3.98 -12.25 10.41
C ILE A 60 -3.94 -12.36 8.88
N GLU A 61 -4.76 -11.58 8.17
CA GLU A 61 -4.78 -11.60 6.71
C GLU A 61 -3.48 -11.06 6.11
N SER A 62 -2.90 -10.01 6.70
CA SER A 62 -1.60 -9.46 6.30
C SER A 62 -0.45 -10.46 6.47
N HIS A 63 -0.58 -11.43 7.38
CA HIS A 63 0.41 -12.49 7.57
C HIS A 63 0.20 -13.71 6.66
N LYS A 64 -0.97 -13.86 6.05
CA LYS A 64 -1.27 -15.03 5.18
C LYS A 64 -0.86 -14.80 3.74
N ILE A 65 -0.99 -13.58 3.26
CA ILE A 65 -0.68 -13.20 1.88
C ILE A 65 0.40 -12.14 1.95
N ALA A 66 1.54 -12.42 1.32
CA ALA A 66 2.58 -11.43 1.17
C ALA A 66 2.02 -10.21 0.42
N ASP A 67 2.10 -9.04 1.06
CA ASP A 67 1.68 -7.81 0.40
C ASP A 67 2.67 -7.40 -0.70
N ALA A 68 2.29 -6.42 -1.52
CA ALA A 68 3.12 -6.00 -2.65
C ALA A 68 4.51 -5.51 -2.21
N LYS A 69 4.64 -4.94 -1.00
CA LYS A 69 5.92 -4.48 -0.47
C LYS A 69 6.79 -5.67 -0.05
N GLU A 70 6.22 -6.64 0.65
CA GLU A 70 6.92 -7.87 1.07
C GLU A 70 7.44 -8.65 -0.15
N VAL A 71 6.65 -8.77 -1.21
CA VAL A 71 7.07 -9.40 -2.48
C VAL A 71 8.26 -8.66 -3.11
N LEU A 72 8.24 -7.32 -3.12
CA LEU A 72 9.35 -6.52 -3.66
C LEU A 72 10.62 -6.62 -2.81
N GLU A 73 10.47 -6.66 -1.48
CA GLU A 73 11.57 -6.89 -0.55
C GLU A 73 12.20 -8.26 -0.79
N PHE A 74 11.38 -9.30 -1.01
CA PHE A 74 11.86 -10.63 -1.37
C PHE A 74 12.67 -10.61 -2.68
N TYR A 75 12.14 -10.01 -3.76
CA TYR A 75 12.90 -9.90 -5.01
C TYR A 75 14.20 -9.12 -4.84
N THR A 76 14.21 -8.07 -4.01
CA THR A 76 15.43 -7.32 -3.68
C THR A 76 16.46 -8.21 -2.98
N LYS A 77 16.04 -9.04 -2.02
CA LYS A 77 16.91 -10.01 -1.35
C LYS A 77 17.49 -11.05 -2.32
N VAL A 78 16.69 -11.52 -3.29
CA VAL A 78 17.16 -12.40 -4.38
C VAL A 78 18.26 -11.75 -5.19
N LEU A 79 18.11 -10.48 -5.56
CA LEU A 79 19.13 -9.74 -6.32
C LEU A 79 20.42 -9.54 -5.52
N ARG A 80 20.32 -9.37 -4.20
CA ARG A 80 21.44 -9.14 -3.28
C ARG A 80 22.12 -10.40 -2.75
N ASP A 81 21.70 -11.59 -3.19
CA ASP A 81 22.20 -12.87 -2.65
C ASP A 81 21.95 -13.06 -1.14
N GLU A 82 20.88 -12.46 -0.61
CA GLU A 82 20.52 -12.55 0.81
C GLU A 82 19.60 -13.74 1.13
N VAL A 83 19.14 -14.47 0.10
CA VAL A 83 18.39 -15.72 0.25
C VAL A 83 19.21 -16.90 -0.27
N VAL A 84 18.93 -18.09 0.26
CA VAL A 84 19.55 -19.35 -0.19
C VAL A 84 18.46 -20.38 -0.42
N GLU A 85 18.69 -21.22 -1.43
CA GLU A 85 17.84 -22.35 -1.77
C GLU A 85 18.52 -23.65 -1.33
N GLU A 86 17.75 -24.56 -0.74
CA GLU A 86 18.21 -25.91 -0.41
C GLU A 86 17.88 -26.84 -1.57
N VAL A 87 18.92 -27.38 -2.21
CA VAL A 87 18.76 -28.27 -3.37
C VAL A 87 19.40 -29.63 -3.09
N PRO A 88 18.71 -30.75 -3.40
CA PRO A 88 19.31 -32.07 -3.33
C PRO A 88 20.33 -32.23 -4.46
N MET A 89 21.54 -32.66 -4.12
CA MET A 89 22.61 -32.99 -5.04
C MET A 89 22.97 -34.46 -4.88
N SER A 90 22.81 -35.22 -5.95
CA SER A 90 23.28 -36.61 -6.02
C SER A 90 24.80 -36.64 -6.11
N THR A 91 25.43 -37.33 -5.18
CA THR A 91 26.83 -37.76 -5.24
C THR A 91 26.86 -39.22 -5.73
N ALA A 92 28.07 -39.79 -5.87
CA ALA A 92 28.24 -41.16 -6.37
C ALA A 92 27.49 -42.21 -5.53
N ASP A 93 27.36 -41.97 -4.22
CA ASP A 93 26.81 -42.94 -3.27
C ASP A 93 25.57 -42.42 -2.49
N ASP A 94 25.30 -41.10 -2.48
CA ASP A 94 24.26 -40.49 -1.63
C ASP A 94 23.56 -39.28 -2.26
N VAL A 95 22.48 -38.80 -1.63
CA VAL A 95 21.86 -37.50 -1.94
C VAL A 95 22.09 -36.54 -0.78
N VAL A 96 22.82 -35.46 -1.03
CA VAL A 96 23.15 -34.44 -0.03
C VAL A 96 22.39 -33.15 -0.33
N VAL A 97 21.76 -32.56 0.68
CA VAL A 97 21.10 -31.26 0.55
C VAL A 97 22.15 -30.15 0.72
N ILE A 98 22.33 -29.32 -0.31
CA ILE A 98 23.26 -28.19 -0.29
C ILE A 98 22.51 -26.85 -0.34
N LYS A 99 23.06 -25.83 0.31
CA LYS A 99 22.57 -24.45 0.23
C LYS A 99 23.25 -23.71 -0.90
N LYS A 100 22.47 -23.25 -1.88
CA LYS A 100 22.97 -22.53 -3.05
C LYS A 100 22.35 -21.13 -3.10
N LYS A 101 23.12 -20.16 -3.59
CA LYS A 101 22.62 -18.81 -3.92
C LYS A 101 21.71 -18.84 -5.15
N PRO A 102 20.81 -17.86 -5.31
CA PRO A 102 19.98 -17.73 -6.51
C PRO A 102 20.82 -17.72 -7.78
N SER A 103 20.35 -18.39 -8.82
CA SER A 103 21.04 -18.40 -10.11
C SER A 103 20.86 -17.06 -10.83
N PHE A 104 21.67 -16.81 -11.87
CA PHE A 104 21.48 -15.65 -12.74
C PHE A 104 20.08 -15.60 -13.36
N LYS A 105 19.48 -16.76 -13.68
CA LYS A 105 18.12 -16.82 -14.23
C LYS A 105 17.09 -16.33 -13.22
N ASP A 106 17.25 -16.68 -11.95
CA ASP A 106 16.34 -16.28 -10.88
C ASP A 106 16.45 -14.78 -10.63
N LYS A 107 17.68 -14.24 -10.63
CA LYS A 107 17.93 -12.80 -10.55
C LYS A 107 17.35 -12.04 -11.74
N ILE A 108 17.51 -12.55 -12.96
CA ILE A 108 16.92 -11.92 -14.17
C ILE A 108 15.40 -11.88 -14.06
N THR A 109 14.78 -12.96 -13.55
CA THR A 109 13.34 -13.01 -13.32
C THR A 109 12.91 -11.98 -12.27
N ALA A 110 13.58 -11.94 -11.11
CA ALA A 110 13.31 -10.97 -10.05
C ALA A 110 13.46 -9.51 -10.55
N SER A 111 14.51 -9.22 -11.32
CA SER A 111 14.72 -7.90 -11.95
C SER A 111 13.56 -7.52 -12.86
N LYS A 112 13.09 -8.45 -13.70
CA LYS A 112 11.96 -8.19 -14.61
C LYS A 112 10.68 -7.88 -13.84
N GLU A 113 10.38 -8.62 -12.77
CA GLU A 113 9.19 -8.38 -11.96
C GLU A 113 9.24 -7.02 -11.24
N ILE A 114 10.42 -6.62 -10.72
CA ILE A 114 10.60 -5.27 -10.16
C ILE A 114 10.40 -4.20 -11.24
N MET A 115 11.00 -4.37 -12.42
CA MET A 115 10.92 -3.39 -13.52
C MET A 115 9.52 -3.25 -14.10
N LYS A 116 8.68 -4.29 -14.07
CA LYS A 116 7.27 -4.16 -14.47
C LYS A 116 6.52 -3.20 -13.56
N ARG A 117 6.85 -3.17 -12.27
CA ARG A 117 6.19 -2.30 -11.28
C ARG A 117 6.81 -0.91 -11.24
N TYR A 118 8.13 -0.84 -11.33
CA TYR A 118 8.89 0.40 -11.40
C TYR A 118 9.71 0.39 -12.69
N PRO A 119 9.09 0.75 -13.83
CA PRO A 119 9.84 0.99 -15.03
C PRO A 119 10.94 1.99 -14.71
N LEU A 120 12.14 1.74 -15.21
CA LEU A 120 13.18 2.76 -15.19
C LEU A 120 12.70 3.86 -16.13
N VAL A 121 11.99 4.84 -15.58
CA VAL A 121 11.48 5.97 -16.33
C VAL A 121 12.69 6.78 -16.74
N ASP A 122 12.92 6.89 -18.04
CA ASP A 122 13.95 7.77 -18.58
C ASP A 122 13.72 9.20 -18.01
N PRO A 123 14.77 9.95 -17.64
CA PRO A 123 14.63 11.32 -17.15
C PRO A 123 13.71 12.19 -18.00
N ILE A 124 13.67 11.98 -19.32
CA ILE A 124 12.81 12.69 -20.27
C ILE A 124 11.34 12.29 -20.10
N GLU A 125 11.04 11.00 -19.93
CA GLU A 125 9.68 10.53 -19.70
C GLU A 125 9.13 11.01 -18.35
N LYS A 126 9.99 11.06 -17.33
CA LYS A 126 9.64 11.61 -16.01
C LYS A 126 9.27 13.08 -16.10
N GLN A 127 10.02 13.87 -16.86
CA GLN A 127 9.71 15.29 -17.12
C GLN A 127 8.38 15.44 -17.88
N LYS A 128 8.13 14.61 -18.91
CA LYS A 128 6.85 14.62 -19.64
C LYS A 128 5.67 14.30 -18.72
N LEU A 129 5.81 13.28 -17.87
CA LEU A 129 4.76 12.89 -16.92
C LEU A 129 4.50 14.01 -15.89
N GLN A 130 5.54 14.65 -15.37
CA GLN A 130 5.40 15.79 -14.46
C GLN A 130 4.71 16.97 -15.13
N LYS A 131 5.08 17.28 -16.37
CA LYS A 131 4.42 18.32 -17.16
C LYS A 131 2.94 17.99 -17.36
N LEU A 132 2.62 16.76 -17.75
CA LEU A 132 1.23 16.33 -17.94
C LEU A 132 0.40 16.48 -16.66
N ILE A 133 0.94 16.08 -15.50
CA ILE A 133 0.28 16.25 -14.20
C ILE A 133 0.05 17.73 -13.87
N ALA A 134 1.03 18.60 -14.15
CA ALA A 134 0.90 20.04 -13.94
C ALA A 134 -0.18 20.64 -14.86
N ASP A 135 -0.18 20.27 -16.14
CA ASP A 135 -1.18 20.71 -17.13
C ASP A 135 -2.58 20.24 -16.73
N THR A 136 -2.73 19.00 -16.24
CA THR A 136 -4.00 18.48 -15.70
C THR A 136 -4.47 19.30 -14.50
N ARG A 137 -3.60 19.60 -13.53
CA ARG A 137 -3.95 20.43 -12.37
C ARG A 137 -4.36 21.84 -12.75
N ILE A 138 -3.67 22.45 -13.71
CA ILE A 138 -4.03 23.77 -14.23
C ILE A 138 -5.42 23.70 -14.88
N SER A 139 -5.68 22.66 -15.68
CA SER A 139 -6.99 22.44 -16.32
C SER A 139 -8.12 22.24 -15.28
N GLU A 140 -7.89 21.44 -14.24
CA GLU A 140 -8.85 21.23 -13.15
C GLU A 140 -9.14 22.52 -12.37
N ALA A 141 -8.11 23.30 -12.07
CA ALA A 141 -8.24 24.59 -11.41
C ALA A 141 -9.00 25.58 -12.30
N LYS A 142 -8.70 25.63 -13.60
CA LYS A 142 -9.43 26.44 -14.58
C LYS A 142 -10.91 26.06 -14.62
N ALA A 143 -11.24 24.78 -14.72
CA ALA A 143 -12.61 24.30 -14.73
C ALA A 143 -13.36 24.70 -13.46
N THR A 144 -12.74 24.51 -12.29
CA THR A 144 -13.32 24.89 -10.99
C THR A 144 -13.59 26.39 -10.89
N VAL A 145 -12.68 27.22 -11.41
CA VAL A 145 -12.83 28.69 -11.37
C VAL A 145 -13.87 29.15 -12.39
N ALA A 146 -13.91 28.53 -13.58
CA ALA A 146 -14.91 28.81 -14.62
C ALA A 146 -16.34 28.51 -14.15
N GLU A 147 -16.55 27.40 -13.44
CA GLU A 147 -17.84 27.05 -12.81
C GLU A 147 -18.29 28.10 -11.78
N ARG A 148 -17.36 28.77 -11.10
CA ARG A 148 -17.65 29.77 -10.06
C ARG A 148 -17.86 31.17 -10.60
N LEU A 149 -17.18 31.55 -11.68
CA LEU A 149 -17.12 32.93 -12.15
C LEU A 149 -18.14 33.27 -13.25
N GLY A 150 -18.82 32.29 -13.83
CA GLY A 150 -19.75 32.51 -14.95
C GLY A 150 -19.05 32.95 -16.24
N SER A 151 -19.77 32.88 -17.37
CA SER A 151 -19.21 32.97 -18.74
C SER A 151 -18.51 34.28 -19.10
N GLU A 152 -18.73 35.39 -18.39
CA GLU A 152 -18.10 36.68 -18.70
C GLU A 152 -16.67 36.82 -18.17
N ASN A 153 -16.29 36.03 -17.16
CA ASN A 153 -15.00 36.14 -16.47
C ASN A 153 -14.00 35.05 -16.89
N THR A 154 -14.42 34.07 -17.69
CA THR A 154 -13.59 32.95 -18.13
C THR A 154 -12.52 33.37 -19.13
N GLU A 155 -12.81 34.31 -20.04
CA GLU A 155 -11.82 34.82 -21.00
C GLU A 155 -10.70 35.60 -20.30
N GLN A 156 -11.05 36.43 -19.31
CA GLN A 156 -10.07 37.17 -18.50
C GLN A 156 -9.17 36.23 -17.69
N LEU A 157 -9.72 35.10 -17.23
CA LEU A 157 -8.96 34.07 -16.51
C LEU A 157 -7.93 33.38 -17.43
N ASP A 158 -8.33 33.06 -18.66
CA ASP A 158 -7.43 32.44 -19.63
C ASP A 158 -6.29 33.38 -20.02
N ASP A 159 -6.57 34.67 -20.22
CA ASP A 159 -5.54 35.69 -20.49
C ASP A 159 -4.56 35.83 -19.33
N LEU A 160 -5.05 35.82 -18.08
CA LEU A 160 -4.21 35.95 -16.89
C LEU A 160 -3.31 34.72 -16.68
N ILE A 161 -3.84 33.52 -16.94
CA ILE A 161 -3.05 32.28 -16.86
C ILE A 161 -2.03 32.21 -18.00
N ASN A 162 -2.40 32.60 -19.22
CA ASN A 162 -1.46 32.66 -20.35
C ASN A 162 -0.34 33.67 -20.11
N LYS A 163 -0.63 34.79 -19.43
CA LYS A 163 0.38 35.77 -19.03
C LYS A 163 1.34 35.21 -17.98
N LEU A 164 0.83 34.55 -16.95
CA LEU A 164 1.64 33.91 -15.90
C LEU A 164 2.53 32.78 -16.45
N VAL A 165 2.00 31.93 -17.34
CA VAL A 165 2.74 30.84 -17.98
C VAL A 165 3.70 31.36 -19.06
N GLY A 166 3.36 32.46 -19.74
CA GLY A 166 4.17 33.08 -20.78
C GLY A 166 5.39 33.84 -20.23
N GLU A 167 5.33 34.34 -19.00
CA GLU A 167 6.44 35.05 -18.35
C GLU A 167 7.60 34.12 -17.95
N GLU A 168 7.36 32.82 -17.70
CA GLU A 168 8.43 31.85 -17.41
C GLU A 168 9.38 31.61 -18.60
N LYS A 169 8.96 31.85 -19.84
CA LYS A 169 9.83 31.67 -21.02
C LYS A 169 10.82 32.82 -21.26
N LYS A 170 10.70 33.95 -20.54
CA LYS A 170 11.52 35.14 -20.80
C LYS A 170 12.72 35.32 -19.87
N ASP A 171 12.83 34.57 -18.77
CA ASP A 171 13.92 34.79 -17.79
C ASP A 171 15.13 33.84 -17.94
N GLY A 172 15.19 33.06 -19.03
CA GLY A 172 16.27 32.11 -19.32
C GLY A 172 17.44 32.64 -20.16
N THR A 173 17.40 33.89 -20.63
CA THR A 173 18.52 34.50 -21.37
C THR A 173 18.85 35.87 -20.81
N ARG A 174 19.47 35.91 -19.62
CA ARG A 174 20.43 36.97 -19.33
C ARG A 174 21.71 36.61 -20.05
N SER A 175 21.89 37.18 -21.23
CA SER A 175 23.20 37.32 -21.85
C SER A 175 24.08 38.12 -20.90
N ASP A 176 25.13 37.50 -20.36
CA ASP A 176 26.20 38.21 -19.66
C ASP A 176 26.91 39.14 -20.64
N PRO A 177 26.99 40.45 -20.38
CA PRO A 177 27.84 41.36 -21.11
C PRO A 177 29.10 41.65 -20.29
N ASN A 178 29.91 40.62 -19.99
CA ASN A 178 31.35 40.72 -19.73
C ASN A 178 31.89 39.39 -19.16
N SER A 179 32.59 38.62 -20.00
CA SER A 179 33.92 38.05 -19.75
C SER A 179 34.28 37.04 -20.84
#